data_AF-A0A7V6ITU2-F1
#
_entry.id   AF-A0A7V6ITU2-F1
#
_cell.length_a   1.000
_cell.length_b   1.000
_cell.length_c   1.000
_cell.angle_alpha   90.00
_cell.angle_beta   90.00
_cell.angle_gamma   90.00
#
_symmetry.space_group_name_H-M   'P 1'
#
loop_
_entity.id
_entity.type
_entity.pdbx_description
1 polymer ?
#
loop_
_entity_poly.entity_id
_entity_poly.type
_entity_poly.pdbx_seq_one_letter_code
_entity_poly.pdbx_strand_id
1 'polypeptide(L)'
;MKQIRIGVFETNSSSTHSITMCSKEDYDNWKKGKVLKCGDDFITREEAIEELKKDEYFNKYNPNFDFTDEESIDEALKDYEYCTYEQYFKSDYLESFTDTYTTKNGETVIAFGKYGYDG
;
A
#
# COMPACT_ATOMS: atom_id res chain seq x y z
N MET A 1 6.69 27.23 15.55
CA MET A 1 8.07 26.99 15.05
C MET A 1 8.04 25.64 14.36
N LYS A 2 8.40 25.52 13.07
CA LYS A 2 8.42 24.21 12.39
C LYS A 2 9.69 23.49 12.78
N GLN A 3 9.58 22.42 13.56
CA GLN A 3 10.72 21.59 13.93
C GLN A 3 11.04 20.66 12.75
N ILE A 4 12.20 20.86 12.13
CA ILE A 4 12.74 19.94 11.11
C ILE A 4 13.72 19.02 11.84
N ARG A 5 13.44 17.72 11.87
CA ARG A 5 14.30 16.69 12.46
C ARG A 5 15.13 16.06 11.34
N ILE A 6 16.46 16.10 11.46
CA ILE A 6 17.40 15.50 10.50
C ILE A 6 18.30 14.52 11.27
N GLY A 7 18.31 13.25 10.86
CA GLY A 7 19.16 12.22 11.48
C GLY A 7 18.76 11.79 12.88
N VAL A 8 17.49 11.98 13.27
CA VAL A 8 16.98 11.50 14.56
C VAL A 8 16.76 10.00 14.46
N PHE A 9 17.58 9.23 15.18
CA PHE A 9 17.38 7.80 15.36
C PHE A 9 16.26 7.62 16.39
N GLU A 10 15.10 7.14 15.97
CA GLU A 10 13.98 6.89 16.88
C GLU A 10 14.18 5.56 17.59
N THR A 11 14.79 5.60 18.79
CA THR A 11 14.71 4.49 19.74
C THR A 11 13.38 4.53 20.48
N ASN A 12 12.29 4.22 19.79
CA ASN A 12 11.12 3.60 20.40
C ASN A 12 10.97 2.23 19.72
N SER A 13 10.86 1.16 20.50
CA SER A 13 10.84 -0.21 19.96
C SER A 13 9.52 -0.56 19.23
N SER A 14 8.78 0.43 18.73
CA SER A 14 7.50 0.29 18.02
C SER A 14 7.15 1.48 17.11
N SER A 15 8.10 2.30 16.62
CA SER A 15 7.76 3.25 15.56
C SER A 15 7.58 2.53 14.23
N THR A 16 6.34 2.50 13.74
CA THR A 16 6.09 2.23 12.33
C THR A 16 6.44 3.50 11.55
N HIS A 17 7.29 3.39 10.53
CA HIS A 17 7.49 4.43 9.52
C HIS A 17 7.57 3.76 8.17
N SER A 18 6.60 4.04 7.30
CA SER A 18 6.66 3.68 5.89
C SER A 18 6.72 4.94 5.04
N ILE A 19 7.51 4.88 3.97
CA ILE A 19 7.49 5.88 2.91
C ILE A 19 7.50 5.13 1.58
N THR A 20 6.50 5.41 0.76
CA THR A 20 6.41 4.97 -0.63
C THR A 20 6.45 6.21 -1.50
N MET A 21 7.27 6.18 -2.54
CA MET A 21 7.33 7.22 -3.55
C MET A 21 6.96 6.62 -4.89
N CYS A 22 6.08 7.28 -5.64
CA CYS A 22 5.64 6.81 -6.95
C CYS A 22 5.37 8.00 -7.89
N SER A 23 5.16 7.69 -9.16
CA SER A 23 4.71 8.69 -10.12
C SER A 23 3.30 9.16 -9.77
N LYS A 24 2.94 10.39 -10.15
CA LYS A 24 1.56 10.87 -10.04
C LYS A 24 0.56 9.97 -10.76
N GLU A 25 0.96 9.41 -11.90
CA GLU A 25 0.09 8.54 -12.70
C GLU A 25 -0.29 7.26 -11.94
N ASP A 26 0.69 6.59 -11.33
CA ASP A 26 0.45 5.37 -10.54
C ASP A 26 -0.44 5.66 -9.34
N TYR A 27 -0.14 6.74 -8.62
CA TYR A 27 -0.96 7.17 -7.47
C TYR A 27 -2.40 7.49 -7.87
N ASP A 28 -2.60 8.20 -8.99
CA ASP A 28 -3.93 8.54 -9.47
C ASP A 28 -4.69 7.30 -9.98
N ASN A 29 -4.01 6.33 -10.60
CA ASN A 29 -4.60 5.06 -11.02
C ASN A 29 -4.99 4.21 -9.80
N TRP A 30 -4.16 4.18 -8.77
CA TRP A 30 -4.45 3.50 -7.51
C TRP A 30 -5.62 4.13 -6.77
N LYS A 31 -5.66 5.46 -6.66
CA LYS A 31 -6.76 6.21 -6.06
C LYS A 31 -8.10 6.00 -6.80
N LYS A 32 -8.05 5.75 -8.11
CA LYS A 32 -9.23 5.41 -8.93
C LYS A 32 -9.63 3.94 -8.86
N GLY A 33 -8.89 3.10 -8.13
CA GLY A 33 -9.14 1.67 -8.02
C GLY A 33 -8.80 0.86 -9.28
N LYS A 34 -7.96 1.40 -10.19
CA LYS A 34 -7.53 0.68 -11.40
C LYS A 34 -6.43 -0.33 -11.12
N VAL A 35 -5.65 -0.08 -10.09
CA VAL A 35 -4.53 -0.91 -9.63
C VAL A 35 -4.64 -1.09 -8.12
N LEU A 36 -4.01 -2.13 -7.60
CA LEU A 36 -3.79 -2.41 -6.19
C LEU A 36 -2.31 -2.18 -5.88
N LYS A 37 -2.02 -1.73 -4.67
CA LYS A 37 -0.65 -1.61 -4.18
C LYS A 37 -0.25 -2.94 -3.53
N CYS A 38 0.88 -3.51 -3.92
CA CYS A 38 1.45 -4.71 -3.30
C CYS A 38 2.96 -4.51 -3.14
N GLY A 39 3.47 -4.55 -1.91
CA GLY A 39 4.88 -4.26 -1.65
C GLY A 39 5.30 -2.92 -2.25
N ASP A 40 6.26 -2.94 -3.17
CA ASP A 40 6.79 -1.76 -3.86
C ASP A 40 6.09 -1.45 -5.20
N ASP A 41 5.17 -2.32 -5.64
CA ASP A 41 4.56 -2.26 -6.97
C ASP A 41 3.08 -1.88 -6.95
N PHE A 42 2.59 -1.47 -8.12
CA PHE A 42 1.19 -1.28 -8.43
C PHE A 42 0.81 -2.23 -9.56
N ILE A 43 -0.14 -3.12 -9.29
CA ILE A 43 -0.57 -4.13 -10.26
C ILE A 43 -2.08 -4.07 -10.45
N THR A 44 -2.57 -4.54 -11.58
CA THR A 44 -4.02 -4.63 -11.80
C THR A 44 -4.63 -5.70 -10.90
N ARG A 45 -5.96 -5.62 -10.70
CA ARG A 45 -6.67 -6.63 -9.92
C ARG A 45 -6.58 -8.01 -10.57
N GLU A 46 -6.63 -8.05 -11.89
CA GLU A 46 -6.53 -9.29 -12.68
C GLU A 46 -5.16 -9.95 -12.48
N GLU A 47 -4.07 -9.18 -12.54
CA GLU A 47 -2.72 -9.66 -12.26
C GLU A 47 -2.59 -10.18 -10.82
N ALA A 48 -3.12 -9.46 -9.84
CA ALA A 48 -3.10 -9.87 -8.44
C ALA A 48 -3.81 -11.23 -8.23
N ILE A 49 -4.96 -11.44 -8.87
CA ILE A 49 -5.68 -12.71 -8.82
C ILE A 49 -4.87 -13.83 -9.48
N GLU A 50 -4.21 -13.55 -10.61
CA GLU A 50 -3.34 -14.53 -11.25
C GLU A 50 -2.13 -14.92 -10.41
N GLU A 51 -1.51 -13.97 -9.72
CA GLU A 51 -0.42 -14.24 -8.78
C GLU A 51 -0.90 -15.10 -7.61
N LEU A 52 -2.03 -14.73 -7.00
CA LEU A 52 -2.63 -15.49 -5.90
C LEU A 52 -2.97 -16.94 -6.30
N LYS A 53 -3.47 -17.15 -7.53
CA LYS A 53 -3.72 -18.50 -8.07
C LYS A 53 -2.45 -19.33 -8.22
N LYS A 54 -1.30 -18.70 -8.47
CA LYS A 54 0.00 -19.36 -8.67
C LYS A 54 0.75 -19.57 -7.34
N ASP A 55 0.33 -18.91 -6.26
CA ASP A 55 0.99 -19.00 -4.96
C ASP A 55 0.83 -20.40 -4.33
N GLU A 56 1.94 -21.09 -4.11
CA GLU A 56 1.93 -22.46 -3.57
C GLU A 56 1.44 -22.51 -2.12
N TYR A 57 1.72 -21.47 -1.33
CA TYR A 57 1.34 -21.40 0.07
C TYR A 57 -0.18 -21.20 0.18
N PHE A 58 -0.73 -20.24 -0.56
CA PHE A 58 -2.16 -20.00 -0.68
C PHE A 58 -2.90 -21.28 -1.04
N ASN A 59 -2.47 -21.95 -2.11
CA ASN A 59 -3.11 -23.17 -2.60
C ASN A 59 -2.99 -24.34 -1.61
N LYS A 60 -1.90 -24.43 -0.84
CA LYS A 60 -1.72 -25.47 0.18
C LYS A 60 -2.72 -25.33 1.32
N TYR A 61 -3.02 -24.11 1.75
CA TYR A 61 -3.95 -23.85 2.86
C TYR A 61 -5.39 -23.61 2.41
N ASN A 62 -5.61 -23.28 1.14
CA ASN A 62 -6.91 -23.02 0.55
C ASN A 62 -7.15 -23.84 -0.75
N PRO A 63 -7.06 -25.19 -0.71
CA PRO A 63 -7.06 -26.02 -1.91
C PRO A 63 -8.37 -25.99 -2.72
N ASN A 64 -9.47 -25.53 -2.11
CA ASN A 64 -10.80 -25.44 -2.72
C ASN A 64 -11.31 -23.99 -2.77
N PHE A 65 -10.41 -23.01 -2.81
CA PHE A 65 -10.80 -21.60 -2.86
C PHE A 65 -11.63 -21.29 -4.11
N ASP A 66 -12.75 -20.59 -3.93
CA ASP A 66 -13.65 -20.21 -5.01
C ASP A 66 -13.24 -18.87 -5.63
N PHE A 67 -12.51 -18.93 -6.74
CA PHE A 67 -12.13 -17.76 -7.52
C PHE A 67 -13.27 -17.16 -8.37
N THR A 68 -14.53 -17.52 -8.12
CA THR A 68 -15.70 -16.86 -8.70
C THR A 68 -16.46 -16.02 -7.68
N ASP A 69 -16.17 -16.18 -6.39
CA ASP A 69 -16.75 -15.36 -5.33
C ASP A 69 -15.91 -14.10 -5.08
N GLU A 70 -16.40 -12.96 -5.56
CA GLU A 70 -15.70 -11.68 -5.49
C GLU A 70 -15.37 -11.24 -4.05
N GLU A 71 -16.25 -11.55 -3.08
CA GLU A 71 -16.03 -11.18 -1.67
C GLU A 71 -14.86 -12.00 -1.08
N SER A 72 -14.86 -13.32 -1.30
CA SER A 72 -13.74 -14.19 -0.91
C SER A 72 -12.42 -13.74 -1.56
N ILE A 73 -12.44 -13.37 -2.85
CA ILE A 73 -11.25 -12.89 -3.56
C ILE A 73 -10.74 -11.60 -2.93
N ASP A 74 -11.61 -10.64 -2.64
CA ASP A 74 -11.22 -9.36 -2.03
C ASP A 74 -10.63 -9.55 -0.62
N GLU A 75 -11.17 -10.48 0.17
CA GLU A 75 -10.59 -10.86 1.46
C GLU A 75 -9.21 -11.48 1.30
N ALA A 76 -9.05 -12.43 0.38
CA ALA A 76 -7.77 -13.10 0.15
C ALA A 76 -6.69 -12.14 -0.37
N LEU A 77 -7.04 -11.25 -1.31
CA LEU A 77 -6.14 -10.21 -1.81
C LEU A 77 -5.68 -9.28 -0.67
N LYS A 78 -6.61 -8.87 0.19
CA LYS A 78 -6.29 -8.03 1.36
C LYS A 78 -5.35 -8.76 2.33
N ASP A 79 -5.57 -10.04 2.61
CA ASP A 79 -4.72 -10.84 3.51
C ASP A 79 -3.31 -11.04 2.96
N TYR A 80 -3.15 -11.01 1.63
CA TYR A 80 -1.86 -11.04 0.94
C TYR A 80 -1.29 -9.64 0.65
N GLU A 81 -1.78 -8.63 1.37
CA GLU A 81 -1.31 -7.23 1.30
C GLU A 81 -1.51 -6.53 -0.06
N TYR A 82 -2.38 -7.06 -0.94
CA TYR A 82 -2.84 -6.34 -2.13
C TYR A 82 -3.90 -5.31 -1.72
N CYS A 83 -3.48 -4.06 -1.55
CA CYS A 83 -4.29 -3.02 -0.93
C CYS A 83 -4.85 -2.03 -1.95
N THR A 84 -6.16 -1.76 -1.86
CA THR A 84 -6.76 -0.54 -2.43
C THR A 84 -6.27 0.71 -1.69
N TYR A 85 -6.48 1.88 -2.30
CA TYR A 85 -6.17 3.17 -1.68
C TYR A 85 -6.81 3.32 -0.29
N GLU A 86 -8.11 3.02 -0.19
CA GLU A 86 -8.86 3.16 1.06
C GLU A 86 -8.39 2.17 2.12
N GLN A 87 -8.18 0.90 1.75
CA GLN A 87 -7.66 -0.12 2.68
C GLN A 87 -6.27 0.24 3.20
N TYR A 88 -5.40 0.79 2.34
CA TYR A 88 -4.09 1.24 2.78
C TYR A 88 -4.24 2.35 3.82
N PHE A 89 -4.98 3.42 3.56
CA PHE A 89 -5.04 4.54 4.52
C PHE A 89 -5.93 4.29 5.74
N LYS A 90 -6.75 3.24 5.73
CA LYS A 90 -7.58 2.85 6.88
C LYS A 90 -6.72 2.24 7.99
N SER A 91 -6.47 3.00 9.05
CA SER A 91 -5.85 2.50 10.28
C SER A 91 -6.32 3.32 11.47
N ASP A 92 -6.72 2.63 12.55
CA ASP A 92 -7.08 3.27 13.81
C ASP A 92 -5.86 3.47 14.73
N TYR A 93 -4.69 2.96 14.33
CA TYR A 93 -3.47 2.91 15.17
C TYR A 93 -2.28 3.69 14.59
N LEU A 94 -2.38 4.12 13.33
CA LEU A 94 -1.31 4.79 12.60
C LEU A 94 -1.85 6.05 11.95
N GLU A 95 -1.05 7.12 12.00
CA GLU A 95 -1.28 8.29 11.16
C GLU A 95 -0.75 8.04 9.75
N SER A 96 -1.18 8.87 8.81
CA SER A 96 -0.73 8.80 7.43
C SER A 96 -0.38 10.17 6.88
N PHE A 97 0.52 10.18 5.90
CA PHE A 97 0.85 11.37 5.15
C PHE A 97 0.74 11.11 3.65
N THR A 98 0.54 12.20 2.93
CA THR A 98 0.74 12.26 1.49
C THR A 98 1.30 13.64 1.19
N ASP A 99 2.41 13.70 0.48
CA ASP A 99 3.06 14.91 0.04
C ASP A 99 3.44 14.80 -1.44
N THR A 100 3.61 15.94 -2.10
CA THR A 100 3.85 16.02 -3.53
C THR A 100 5.05 16.89 -3.82
N TYR A 101 5.95 16.38 -4.67
CA TYR A 101 7.11 17.13 -5.16
C TYR A 101 7.09 17.19 -6.68
N THR A 102 7.28 18.37 -7.25
CA THR A 102 7.48 18.56 -8.69
C THR A 102 8.96 18.82 -8.95
N THR A 103 9.60 17.97 -9.76
CA THR A 103 11.01 18.12 -10.11
C THR A 103 11.22 19.37 -10.97
N LYS A 104 12.46 19.83 -11.10
CA LYS A 104 12.81 20.94 -12.01
C LYS A 104 12.44 20.66 -13.47
N ASN A 105 12.31 19.39 -13.84
CA ASN A 105 11.95 18.93 -15.17
C ASN A 105 10.43 18.75 -15.35
N GLY A 106 9.61 19.04 -14.31
CA GLY A 106 8.15 19.00 -14.38
C GLY A 106 7.51 17.67 -13.99
N GLU A 107 8.30 16.65 -13.63
CA GLU A 107 7.77 15.37 -13.18
C GLU A 107 7.19 15.51 -11.77
N THR A 108 6.02 14.93 -11.53
CA THR A 108 5.39 14.95 -10.20
C THR A 108 5.59 13.60 -9.52
N VAL A 109 6.24 13.62 -8.36
CA VAL A 109 6.43 12.49 -7.47
C VAL A 109 5.48 12.64 -6.29
N ILE A 110 4.77 11.57 -5.95
CA ILE A 110 3.93 11.49 -4.76
C ILE A 110 4.65 10.65 -3.73
N ALA A 111 4.86 11.22 -2.54
CA ALA A 111 5.37 10.50 -1.37
C ALA A 111 4.24 10.28 -0.38
N PHE A 112 3.98 9.06 0.04
CA PHE A 112 2.94 8.74 1.00
C PHE A 112 3.38 7.62 1.93
N GLY A 113 2.70 7.46 3.04
CA GLY A 113 3.02 6.40 3.97
C GLY A 113 2.28 6.53 5.29
N LYS A 114 2.67 5.69 6.24
CA LYS A 114 2.13 5.64 7.59
C LYS A 114 3.23 5.84 8.60
N TYR A 115 2.87 6.45 9.72
CA TYR A 115 3.76 6.58 10.87
C TYR A 115 3.00 6.35 12.17
N GLY A 116 3.75 6.09 13.25
CA GLY A 116 3.18 5.90 14.58
C GLY A 116 2.29 7.06 14.99
N TYR A 117 1.16 6.75 15.63
CA TYR A 117 0.24 7.72 16.21
C TYR A 117 0.87 8.35 17.47
N ASP A 118 0.92 9.68 17.55
CA ASP A 118 1.32 10.40 18.77
C ASP A 118 0.05 10.64 19.60
N GLY A 119 -0.09 9.88 20.69
CA GLY A 119 -1.28 9.87 21.56
C GLY A 119 -1.53 11.15 22.33
#